data_AF-A0A395JR86-F1
#
_entry.id   AF-A0A395JR86-F1
#
_cell.length_a   1.000
_cell.length_b   1.000
_cell.length_c   1.000
_cell.angle_alpha   90.00
_cell.angle_beta   90.00
_cell.angle_gamma   90.00
#
_symmetry.space_group_name_H-M   'P 1'
#
loop_
_entity.id
_entity.type
_entity.pdbx_description
1 polymer ?
#
loop_
_entity_poly.entity_id
_entity_poly.type
_entity_poly.pdbx_seq_one_letter_code
_entity_poly.pdbx_strand_id
1 'polypeptide(L)'
;MELNIIDFEVLRENQNKLLQEIQKGLVEVGYIIIKNFKVDTSNLEDCRTKFLAISKQIGTPIPHDANGTIIWDIKSNATSKSLIKTYSEHSHEAELHTDSQYSEYPEDYFGLLTLKKANCGGGISYVLTLNDILSELRTLPNGKEIETILRETNFPFIVPNVFKKSKNKNHEFNFGPILRDKEIRFRVDTFEKALDYDSTLCTEEQLLAYRALKKIILETNKTKKFYLEDRDLIFLNNKTLLHGRSMFTDEQRHLLRIRLNKFKHLS
;
A
#
# COMPACT_ATOMS: atom_id res chain seq x y z
N MET A 1 -8.74 -18.69 3.82
CA MET A 1 -9.60 -17.52 4.10
C MET A 1 -10.00 -16.88 2.79
N GLU A 2 -11.27 -16.52 2.63
CA GLU A 2 -11.80 -15.92 1.40
C GLU A 2 -11.31 -14.48 1.22
N LEU A 3 -11.23 -14.04 -0.05
CA LEU A 3 -10.93 -12.66 -0.42
C LEU A 3 -12.17 -11.78 -0.20
N ASN A 4 -11.99 -10.52 0.19
CA ASN A 4 -13.11 -9.57 0.28
C ASN A 4 -13.43 -9.02 -1.12
N ILE A 5 -14.36 -9.67 -1.81
CA ILE A 5 -14.69 -9.43 -3.22
C ILE A 5 -16.18 -9.21 -3.38
N ILE A 6 -16.53 -8.27 -4.26
CA ILE A 6 -17.88 -8.14 -4.80
C ILE A 6 -17.82 -7.95 -6.32
N ASP A 7 -18.78 -8.54 -7.03
CA ASP A 7 -18.95 -8.25 -8.45
C ASP A 7 -19.82 -7.01 -8.65
N PHE A 8 -19.39 -6.08 -9.50
CA PHE A 8 -20.14 -4.88 -9.81
C PHE A 8 -21.53 -5.19 -10.40
N GLU A 9 -21.69 -6.31 -11.10
CA GLU A 9 -22.97 -6.74 -11.69
C GLU A 9 -24.01 -7.10 -10.60
N VAL A 10 -23.57 -7.70 -9.50
CA VAL A 10 -24.44 -8.07 -8.35
C VAL A 10 -25.06 -6.82 -7.71
N LEU A 11 -24.34 -5.70 -7.76
CA LEU A 11 -24.81 -4.41 -7.27
C LEU A 11 -25.87 -3.78 -8.17
N ARG A 12 -26.20 -4.39 -9.32
CA ARG A 12 -27.11 -3.86 -10.34
C ARG A 12 -26.74 -2.43 -10.74
N GLU A 13 -25.43 -2.18 -10.82
CA GLU A 13 -24.85 -0.86 -11.11
C GLU A 13 -25.27 0.26 -10.14
N ASN A 14 -25.74 -0.10 -8.94
CA ASN A 14 -26.14 0.87 -7.94
C ASN A 14 -24.92 1.49 -7.25
N GLN A 15 -24.62 2.75 -7.59
CA GLN A 15 -23.46 3.47 -7.06
C GLN A 15 -23.48 3.63 -5.53
N ASN A 16 -24.65 3.84 -4.92
CA ASN A 16 -24.73 3.99 -3.47
C ASN A 16 -24.39 2.69 -2.74
N LYS A 17 -24.88 1.54 -3.25
CA LYS A 17 -24.52 0.23 -2.70
C LYS A 17 -23.04 -0.07 -2.89
N LEU A 18 -22.49 0.24 -4.06
CA LEU A 18 -21.06 0.13 -4.31
C LEU A 18 -20.25 0.90 -3.26
N LEU A 19 -20.64 2.15 -2.99
CA LEU A 19 -19.91 3.00 -2.07
C LEU A 19 -19.99 2.48 -0.62
N GLN A 20 -21.16 1.97 -0.21
CA GLN A 20 -21.35 1.34 1.10
C GLN A 20 -20.46 0.11 1.27
N GLU A 21 -20.41 -0.78 0.27
CA GLU A 21 -19.55 -1.96 0.31
C GLU A 21 -18.07 -1.59 0.34
N ILE A 22 -17.66 -0.56 -0.42
CA ILE A 22 -16.28 -0.07 -0.40
C ILE A 22 -15.91 0.44 1.00
N GLN A 23 -16.74 1.30 1.59
CA GLN A 23 -16.49 1.84 2.93
C GLN A 23 -16.45 0.74 3.98
N LYS A 24 -17.38 -0.22 3.92
CA LYS A 24 -17.42 -1.38 4.80
C LYS A 24 -16.15 -2.21 4.67
N GLY A 25 -15.74 -2.57 3.45
CA GLY A 25 -14.54 -3.35 3.20
C GLY A 25 -13.25 -2.66 3.69
N LEU A 26 -13.12 -1.35 3.50
CA LEU A 26 -11.99 -0.56 3.99
C LEU A 26 -11.91 -0.47 5.52
N VAL A 27 -13.06 -0.47 6.21
CA VAL A 27 -13.13 -0.34 7.67
C VAL A 27 -13.03 -1.69 8.38
N GLU A 28 -13.77 -2.70 7.92
CA GLU A 28 -13.89 -3.99 8.59
C GLU A 28 -12.76 -4.96 8.21
N VAL A 29 -12.26 -4.89 6.96
CA VAL A 29 -11.25 -5.83 6.44
C VAL A 29 -9.93 -5.13 6.12
N GLY A 30 -9.98 -3.87 5.70
CA GLY A 30 -8.83 -3.10 5.24
C GLY A 30 -8.64 -3.12 3.72
N TYR A 31 -9.47 -3.83 2.96
CA TYR A 31 -9.51 -3.73 1.49
C TYR A 31 -10.83 -4.28 0.93
N ILE A 32 -11.11 -3.97 -0.32
CA ILE A 32 -12.18 -4.59 -1.12
C ILE A 32 -11.80 -4.63 -2.60
N ILE A 33 -12.11 -5.74 -3.26
CA ILE A 33 -11.97 -5.89 -4.70
C ILE A 33 -13.35 -5.88 -5.33
N ILE A 34 -13.52 -5.03 -6.33
CA ILE A 34 -14.72 -4.89 -7.14
C ILE A 34 -14.40 -5.48 -8.50
N LYS A 35 -14.95 -6.66 -8.78
CA LYS A 35 -14.80 -7.34 -10.08
C LYS A 35 -15.65 -6.64 -11.12
N ASN A 36 -15.17 -6.68 -12.37
CA ASN A 36 -15.94 -6.24 -13.54
C ASN A 36 -16.44 -4.79 -13.46
N PHE A 37 -15.66 -3.87 -12.87
CA PHE A 37 -16.03 -2.46 -12.77
C PHE A 37 -16.36 -1.90 -14.17
N LYS A 38 -17.42 -1.06 -14.25
CA LYS A 38 -17.98 -0.61 -15.52
C LYS A 38 -17.16 0.50 -16.17
N VAL A 39 -16.03 0.12 -16.78
CA VAL A 39 -15.12 0.98 -17.54
C VAL A 39 -14.83 0.36 -18.91
N ASP A 40 -14.56 1.22 -19.89
CA ASP A 40 -14.01 0.80 -21.18
C ASP A 40 -12.48 0.87 -21.11
N THR A 41 -11.82 -0.28 -20.99
CA THR A 41 -10.35 -0.36 -20.88
C THR A 41 -9.62 0.05 -22.16
N SER A 42 -10.31 0.17 -23.29
CA SER A 42 -9.76 0.75 -24.53
C SER A 42 -9.78 2.28 -24.53
N ASN A 43 -10.61 2.89 -23.68
CA ASN A 43 -10.74 4.34 -23.51
C ASN A 43 -10.12 4.78 -22.17
N LEU A 44 -8.87 5.23 -22.23
CA LEU A 44 -8.12 5.66 -21.05
C LEU A 44 -8.80 6.83 -20.30
N GLU A 45 -9.48 7.72 -21.02
CA GLU A 45 -10.15 8.88 -20.44
C GLU A 45 -11.42 8.47 -19.68
N ASP A 46 -12.20 7.51 -20.21
CA ASP A 46 -13.34 6.89 -19.51
C ASP A 46 -12.86 6.27 -18.19
N CYS A 47 -11.78 5.48 -18.27
CA CYS A 47 -11.18 4.85 -17.09
C CYS A 47 -10.76 5.88 -16.04
N ARG A 48 -10.06 6.95 -16.43
CA ARG A 48 -9.61 8.03 -15.53
C ARG A 48 -10.79 8.74 -14.89
N THR A 49 -11.77 9.12 -15.70
CA THR A 49 -12.95 9.87 -15.27
C THR A 49 -13.73 9.08 -14.23
N LYS A 50 -14.06 7.81 -14.52
CA LYS A 50 -14.83 6.96 -13.61
C LYS A 50 -14.04 6.59 -12.36
N PHE A 51 -12.76 6.27 -12.50
CA PHE A 51 -11.90 5.96 -11.36
C PHE A 51 -11.76 7.16 -10.42
N LEU A 52 -11.58 8.37 -10.96
CA LEU A 52 -11.55 9.59 -10.15
C LEU A 52 -12.90 9.86 -9.48
N ALA A 53 -14.00 9.69 -10.20
CA ALA A 53 -15.35 9.98 -9.71
C ALA A 53 -15.72 9.11 -8.50
N ILE A 54 -15.42 7.80 -8.54
CA ILE A 54 -15.66 6.92 -7.39
C ILE A 54 -14.69 7.23 -6.25
N SER A 55 -13.42 7.51 -6.55
CA SER A 55 -12.39 7.80 -5.55
C SER A 55 -12.70 9.06 -4.74
N LYS A 56 -13.24 10.11 -5.38
CA LYS A 56 -13.69 11.35 -4.72
C LYS A 56 -14.86 11.16 -3.75
N GLN A 57 -15.58 10.05 -3.85
CA GLN A 57 -16.66 9.70 -2.93
C GLN A 57 -16.17 8.85 -1.74
N ILE A 58 -14.96 8.31 -1.82
CA ILE A 58 -14.33 7.48 -0.77
C ILE A 58 -13.44 8.34 0.14
N GLY A 59 -12.75 9.32 -0.44
CA GLY A 59 -11.89 10.25 0.28
C GLY A 59 -11.47 11.42 -0.61
N THR A 60 -10.49 12.18 -0.13
CA THR A 60 -9.90 13.31 -0.85
C THR A 60 -8.67 12.83 -1.62
N PRO A 61 -8.67 12.85 -2.97
CA PRO A 61 -7.49 12.50 -3.75
C PRO A 61 -6.32 13.43 -3.46
N ILE A 62 -5.12 12.84 -3.37
CA ILE A 62 -3.87 13.59 -3.16
C ILE A 62 -2.93 13.44 -4.37
N PRO A 63 -2.16 14.47 -4.72
CA PRO A 63 -1.15 14.39 -5.76
C PRO A 63 -0.05 13.35 -5.47
N HIS A 64 0.46 12.73 -6.54
CA HIS A 64 1.65 11.87 -6.50
C HIS A 64 2.96 12.65 -6.62
N ASP A 65 2.92 13.83 -7.24
CA ASP A 65 4.09 14.65 -7.54
C ASP A 65 3.82 16.15 -7.36
N ALA A 66 4.88 16.95 -7.51
CA ALA A 66 4.81 18.41 -7.43
C ALA A 66 4.00 19.06 -8.57
N ASN A 67 3.71 18.33 -9.64
CA ASN A 67 2.91 18.82 -10.77
C ASN A 67 1.40 18.64 -10.54
N GLY A 68 1.00 18.03 -9.41
CA GLY A 68 -0.41 17.84 -9.09
C GLY A 68 -1.03 16.58 -9.71
N THR A 69 -0.22 15.64 -10.23
CA THR A 69 -0.73 14.42 -10.88
C THR A 69 -1.54 13.58 -9.89
N ILE A 70 -2.86 13.46 -10.10
CA ILE A 70 -3.76 12.71 -9.20
C ILE A 70 -3.80 11.21 -9.53
N ILE A 71 -3.87 10.86 -10.82
CA ILE A 71 -3.89 9.47 -11.28
C ILE A 71 -2.53 9.13 -11.85
N TRP A 72 -1.90 8.10 -11.30
CA TRP A 72 -0.59 7.62 -11.72
C TRP A 72 -0.71 6.35 -12.57
N ASP A 73 0.02 6.28 -13.68
CA ASP A 73 0.12 5.05 -14.47
C ASP A 73 1.17 4.10 -13.87
N ILE A 74 0.75 2.87 -13.61
CA ILE A 74 1.63 1.77 -13.23
C ILE A 74 1.79 0.88 -14.46
N LYS A 75 2.88 1.13 -15.20
CA LYS A 75 3.36 0.35 -16.34
C LYS A 75 4.85 0.08 -16.17
N SER A 76 5.34 -1.03 -16.70
CA SER A 76 6.79 -1.19 -16.88
C SER A 76 7.23 -0.33 -18.06
N ASN A 77 8.02 0.70 -17.79
CA ASN A 77 8.65 1.48 -18.84
C ASN A 77 10.10 1.01 -19.00
N ALA A 78 10.42 0.35 -20.12
CA ALA A 78 11.80 0.00 -20.45
C ALA A 78 12.71 1.23 -20.70
N THR A 79 12.11 2.39 -20.96
CA THR A 79 12.80 3.61 -21.45
C THR A 79 12.59 4.86 -20.58
N SER A 80 11.97 4.79 -19.39
CA SER A 80 11.73 5.98 -18.57
C SER A 80 13.05 6.60 -18.07
N LYS A 81 13.39 7.77 -18.63
CA LYS A 81 14.45 8.68 -18.20
C LYS A 81 13.98 9.66 -17.10
N SER A 82 12.93 9.32 -16.34
CA SER A 82 12.54 10.11 -15.17
C SER A 82 13.63 9.95 -14.10
N LEU A 83 14.26 11.06 -13.72
CA LEU A 83 15.29 11.14 -12.67
C LEU A 83 14.79 10.73 -11.27
N ILE A 84 13.53 10.31 -11.15
CA ILE A 84 12.89 9.85 -9.91
C ILE A 84 12.16 8.55 -10.21
N LYS A 85 12.94 7.47 -10.32
CA LYS A 85 12.45 6.11 -10.40
C LYS A 85 11.83 5.73 -9.05
N THR A 86 10.52 5.88 -8.91
CA THR A 86 9.79 5.34 -7.77
C THR A 86 9.51 3.85 -8.01
N TYR A 87 9.53 3.04 -6.95
CA TYR A 87 9.38 1.58 -7.03
C TYR A 87 8.15 1.10 -7.80
N SER A 88 7.08 1.91 -7.89
CA SER A 88 5.88 1.63 -8.68
C SER A 88 6.14 1.43 -10.19
N GLU A 89 7.29 1.86 -10.71
CA GLU A 89 7.65 1.74 -12.14
C GLU A 89 8.52 0.52 -12.46
N HIS A 90 8.89 -0.31 -11.47
CA HIS A 90 9.85 -1.40 -11.66
C HIS A 90 9.12 -2.75 -11.79
N SER A 91 9.61 -3.61 -12.69
CA SER A 91 9.13 -4.97 -12.92
C SER A 91 9.44 -5.95 -11.78
N HIS A 92 10.37 -5.59 -10.91
CA HIS A 92 10.80 -6.38 -9.76
C HIS A 92 9.67 -6.63 -8.74
N GLU A 93 9.87 -7.63 -7.90
CA GLU A 93 8.98 -7.90 -6.78
C GLU A 93 8.93 -6.70 -5.84
N ALA A 94 7.71 -6.37 -5.41
CA ALA A 94 7.46 -5.43 -4.33
C ALA A 94 7.02 -6.26 -3.12
N GLU A 95 7.90 -6.34 -2.11
CA GLU A 95 7.59 -7.00 -0.84
C GLU A 95 6.39 -6.33 -0.13
N LEU A 96 5.84 -7.00 0.88
CA LEU A 96 4.74 -6.45 1.69
C LEU A 96 5.16 -5.16 2.40
N HIS A 97 4.41 -4.08 2.16
CA HIS A 97 4.69 -2.76 2.73
C HIS A 97 3.43 -1.91 2.89
N THR A 98 3.56 -0.80 3.65
CA THR A 98 2.68 0.35 3.55
C THR A 98 3.31 1.45 2.71
N ASP A 99 2.48 2.16 1.94
CA ASP A 99 2.90 3.29 1.14
C ASP A 99 3.24 4.50 2.00
N SER A 100 4.20 5.28 1.52
CA SER A 100 4.66 6.52 2.15
C SER A 100 4.92 6.39 3.65
N GLN A 101 5.35 5.21 4.10
CA GLN A 101 5.54 4.93 5.53
C GLN A 101 6.45 5.96 6.18
N TYR A 102 7.35 6.62 5.44
CA TYR A 102 8.26 7.64 5.95
C TYR A 102 7.58 8.98 6.23
N SER A 103 6.41 9.25 5.65
CA SER A 103 5.66 10.48 5.89
C SER A 103 5.23 10.58 7.36
N GLU A 104 5.13 11.80 7.87
CA GLU A 104 4.49 12.07 9.17
C GLU A 104 3.01 11.67 9.13
N TYR A 105 2.37 11.91 7.98
CA TYR A 105 1.00 11.51 7.69
C TYR A 105 0.99 10.75 6.36
N PRO A 106 1.24 9.42 6.37
CA PRO A 106 1.04 8.59 5.20
C PRO A 106 -0.43 8.64 4.76
N GLU A 107 -0.70 8.47 3.47
CA GLU A 107 -2.07 8.40 2.97
C GLU A 107 -2.91 7.35 3.70
N ASP A 108 -4.21 7.61 3.83
CA ASP A 108 -5.12 6.71 4.51
C ASP A 108 -5.47 5.52 3.61
N TYR A 109 -5.82 5.81 2.35
CA TYR A 109 -6.24 4.81 1.38
C TYR A 109 -5.48 4.98 0.06
N PHE A 110 -5.45 3.90 -0.72
CA PHE A 110 -5.14 3.99 -2.14
C PHE A 110 -6.03 3.04 -2.93
N GLY A 111 -6.20 3.37 -4.21
CA GLY A 111 -6.96 2.55 -5.15
C GLY A 111 -6.11 2.13 -6.33
N LEU A 112 -6.43 0.98 -6.92
CA LEU A 112 -5.89 0.53 -8.20
C LEU A 112 -7.05 0.13 -9.13
N LEU A 113 -7.02 0.62 -10.37
CA LEU A 113 -7.88 0.13 -11.46
C LEU A 113 -7.03 -0.60 -12.48
N THR A 114 -7.36 -1.86 -12.76
CA THR A 114 -6.62 -2.68 -13.73
C THR A 114 -7.19 -2.47 -15.13
N LEU A 115 -6.37 -1.91 -16.03
CA LEU A 115 -6.73 -1.76 -17.44
C LEU A 115 -6.28 -2.99 -18.23
N LYS A 116 -5.10 -3.52 -17.88
CA LYS A 116 -4.53 -4.72 -18.46
C LYS A 116 -3.69 -5.48 -17.43
N LYS A 117 -4.09 -6.71 -17.13
CA LYS A 117 -3.33 -7.68 -16.33
C LYS A 117 -2.09 -8.16 -17.09
N ALA A 118 -1.08 -8.61 -16.34
CA ALA A 118 0.07 -9.28 -16.92
C ALA A 118 -0.27 -10.70 -17.39
N ASN A 119 0.13 -11.05 -18.61
CA ASN A 119 -0.04 -12.38 -19.21
C ASN A 119 1.18 -13.29 -19.05
N CYS A 120 2.22 -12.83 -18.36
CA CYS A 120 3.45 -13.60 -18.11
C CYS A 120 3.38 -14.53 -16.88
N GLY A 121 2.22 -14.67 -16.24
CA GLY A 121 2.05 -15.39 -14.96
C GLY A 121 2.55 -14.63 -13.73
N GLY A 122 3.26 -13.51 -13.91
CA GLY A 122 3.65 -12.60 -12.84
C GLY A 122 2.59 -11.55 -12.49
N GLY A 123 2.96 -10.61 -11.61
CA GLY A 123 2.10 -9.50 -11.20
C GLY A 123 1.00 -9.89 -10.21
N ILE A 124 1.20 -10.98 -9.47
CA ILE A 124 0.30 -11.46 -8.41
C ILE A 124 0.30 -10.41 -7.29
N SER A 125 -0.88 -9.93 -6.90
CA SER A 125 -1.06 -9.02 -5.77
C SER A 125 -1.01 -9.78 -4.45
N TYR A 126 -0.39 -9.19 -3.44
CA TYR A 126 -0.34 -9.70 -2.08
C TYR A 126 -1.03 -8.74 -1.12
N VAL A 127 -1.77 -9.26 -0.15
CA VAL A 127 -2.28 -8.49 0.97
C VAL A 127 -2.15 -9.26 2.29
N LEU A 128 -1.79 -8.56 3.35
CA LEU A 128 -1.69 -9.09 4.71
C LEU A 128 -2.25 -8.07 5.70
N THR A 129 -3.22 -8.47 6.51
CA THR A 129 -3.90 -7.56 7.43
C THR A 129 -3.10 -7.36 8.72
N LEU A 130 -3.23 -6.18 9.33
CA LEU A 130 -2.68 -5.91 10.65
C LEU A 130 -3.21 -6.90 11.70
N ASN A 131 -4.48 -7.29 11.61
CA ASN A 131 -5.07 -8.28 12.53
C ASN A 131 -4.39 -9.64 12.41
N ASP A 132 -4.11 -10.10 11.19
CA ASP A 132 -3.37 -11.35 10.96
C ASP A 132 -1.97 -11.28 11.58
N ILE A 133 -1.25 -10.17 11.34
CA ILE A 133 0.09 -9.92 11.90
C ILE A 133 0.05 -9.92 13.43
N LEU A 134 -0.84 -9.13 14.05
CA LEU A 134 -0.95 -9.04 15.51
C LEU A 134 -1.35 -10.37 16.13
N SER A 135 -2.24 -11.12 15.47
CA SER A 135 -2.66 -12.43 15.98
C SER A 135 -1.50 -13.41 16.05
N GLU A 136 -0.56 -13.40 15.09
CA GLU A 136 0.64 -14.23 15.11
C GLU A 136 1.70 -13.68 16.05
N LEU A 137 1.90 -12.37 16.07
CA LEU A 137 2.86 -11.73 16.99
C LEU A 137 2.57 -12.10 18.44
N ARG A 138 1.29 -12.10 18.81
CA ARG A 138 0.82 -12.41 20.17
C ARG A 138 0.91 -13.89 20.55
N THR A 139 1.16 -14.80 19.61
CA THR A 139 1.41 -16.22 19.94
C THR A 139 2.88 -16.49 20.28
N LEU A 140 3.79 -15.57 20.00
CA LEU A 140 5.19 -15.71 20.38
C LEU A 140 5.35 -15.69 21.91
N PRO A 141 6.32 -16.42 22.49
CA PRO A 141 6.56 -16.43 23.94
C PRO A 141 6.75 -15.04 24.57
N ASN A 142 7.41 -14.12 23.85
CA ASN A 142 7.62 -12.72 24.23
C ASN A 142 6.79 -11.74 23.38
N GLY A 143 5.69 -12.21 22.77
CA GLY A 143 4.89 -11.44 21.82
C GLY A 143 4.36 -10.12 22.39
N LYS A 144 3.94 -10.12 23.66
CA LYS A 144 3.44 -8.90 24.34
C LYS A 144 4.54 -7.84 24.49
N GLU A 145 5.74 -8.24 24.87
CA GLU A 145 6.89 -7.35 25.03
C GLU A 145 7.33 -6.78 23.67
N ILE A 146 7.42 -7.64 22.65
CA ILE A 146 7.72 -7.21 21.28
C ILE A 146 6.67 -6.20 20.80
N GLU A 147 5.39 -6.48 21.00
CA GLU A 147 4.31 -5.56 20.63
C GLU A 147 4.43 -4.22 21.37
N THR A 148 4.74 -4.23 22.66
CA THR A 148 5.00 -3.00 23.44
C THR A 148 6.15 -2.19 22.84
N ILE A 149 7.29 -2.82 22.54
CA ILE A 149 8.44 -2.13 21.92
C ILE A 149 8.04 -1.51 20.58
N LEU A 150 7.33 -2.25 19.72
CA LEU A 150 6.88 -1.78 18.41
C LEU A 150 5.88 -0.61 18.48
N ARG A 151 5.15 -0.49 19.60
CA ARG A 151 4.14 0.56 19.84
C ARG A 151 4.66 1.79 20.56
N GLU A 152 5.58 1.60 21.50
CA GLU A 152 5.98 2.64 22.46
C GLU A 152 7.36 3.24 22.17
N THR A 153 8.15 2.63 21.28
CA THR A 153 9.46 3.15 20.88
C THR A 153 9.45 3.74 19.48
N ASN A 154 10.39 4.64 19.21
CA ASN A 154 10.53 5.30 17.92
C ASN A 154 11.56 4.59 17.04
N PHE A 155 11.12 4.23 15.84
CA PHE A 155 11.92 3.62 14.80
C PHE A 155 12.26 4.64 13.70
N PRO A 156 13.42 4.51 13.05
CA PRO A 156 13.83 5.40 11.97
C PRO A 156 13.10 5.04 10.66
N PHE A 157 12.48 6.05 10.05
CA PHE A 157 11.91 5.96 8.72
C PHE A 157 12.62 6.93 7.79
N ILE A 158 13.46 6.41 6.91
CA ILE A 158 14.25 7.24 6.00
C ILE A 158 13.35 7.96 4.99
N VAL A 159 13.51 9.28 4.89
CA VAL A 159 12.82 10.12 3.92
C VAL A 159 13.59 10.07 2.60
N PRO A 160 12.95 9.68 1.47
CA PRO A 160 13.62 9.69 0.17
C PRO A 160 14.15 11.08 -0.19
N ASN A 161 15.29 11.14 -0.89
CA ASN A 161 15.98 12.40 -1.23
C ASN A 161 15.06 13.45 -1.89
N VAL A 162 14.11 13.01 -2.71
CA VAL A 162 13.17 13.87 -3.43
C VAL A 162 12.11 14.52 -2.53
N PHE A 163 11.95 14.00 -1.30
CA PHE A 163 11.01 14.50 -0.30
C PHE A 163 11.72 15.14 0.90
N LYS A 164 13.04 15.31 0.85
CA LYS A 164 13.80 16.00 1.90
C LYS A 164 13.37 17.46 1.99
N LYS A 165 13.15 17.94 3.22
CA LYS A 165 12.91 19.37 3.50
C LYS A 165 14.21 20.17 3.41
N SER A 166 15.33 19.54 3.77
CA SER A 166 16.65 20.16 3.73
C SER A 166 17.38 19.90 2.40
N LYS A 167 18.03 20.93 1.86
CA LYS A 167 18.92 20.81 0.68
C LYS A 167 20.33 20.30 1.02
N ASN A 168 20.60 19.98 2.29
CA ASN A 168 21.90 19.42 2.69
C ASN A 168 22.04 17.96 2.22
N LYS A 169 23.28 17.47 2.16
CA LYS A 169 23.56 16.08 1.73
C LYS A 169 23.17 15.02 2.77
N ASN A 170 22.87 15.43 4.01
CA ASN A 170 22.60 14.52 5.11
C ASN A 170 21.27 13.78 4.90
N HIS A 171 21.18 12.55 5.42
CA HIS A 171 19.93 11.78 5.41
C HIS A 171 18.91 12.40 6.37
N GLU A 172 17.65 12.40 5.96
CA GLU A 172 16.54 12.88 6.77
C GLU A 172 15.73 11.66 7.20
N PHE A 173 15.39 11.60 8.48
CA PHE A 173 14.63 10.52 9.09
C PHE A 173 13.43 11.11 9.80
N ASN A 174 12.26 10.48 9.62
CA ASN A 174 11.16 10.65 10.54
C ASN A 174 11.18 9.51 11.55
N PHE A 175 10.92 9.83 12.81
CA PHE A 175 10.91 8.85 13.88
C PHE A 175 9.49 8.62 14.36
N GLY A 176 9.14 7.37 14.60
CA GLY A 176 7.83 7.00 15.10
C GLY A 176 7.68 5.51 15.37
N PRO A 177 6.62 5.08 16.05
CA PRO A 177 6.37 3.66 16.26
C PRO A 177 5.99 2.97 14.94
N ILE A 178 6.36 1.70 14.84
CA ILE A 178 5.96 0.82 13.73
C ILE A 178 4.47 0.47 13.87
N LEU A 179 3.99 0.25 15.10
CA LEU A 179 2.60 -0.12 15.38
C LEU A 179 1.88 0.99 16.15
N ARG A 180 0.62 1.27 15.77
CA ARG A 180 -0.35 2.00 16.60
C ARG A 180 -1.65 1.19 16.63
N ASP A 181 -2.65 1.60 17.40
CA ASP A 181 -3.87 0.80 17.67
C ASP A 181 -4.51 0.23 16.38
N LYS A 182 -4.53 1.01 15.29
CA LYS A 182 -5.06 0.62 13.98
C LYS A 182 -4.14 1.03 12.84
N GLU A 183 -2.84 1.01 13.07
CA GLU A 183 -1.86 1.44 12.07
C GLU A 183 -0.60 0.58 12.12
N ILE A 184 -0.05 0.28 10.94
CA ILE A 184 1.30 -0.26 10.78
C ILE A 184 2.09 0.57 9.76
N ARG A 185 3.33 0.91 10.11
CA ARG A 185 4.32 1.53 9.22
C ARG A 185 5.44 0.55 9.00
N PHE A 186 5.42 -0.15 7.87
CA PHE A 186 6.37 -1.23 7.63
C PHE A 186 6.81 -1.27 6.17
N ARG A 187 8.13 -1.33 5.97
CA ARG A 187 8.75 -1.50 4.66
C ARG A 187 10.24 -1.86 4.84
N VAL A 188 10.62 -3.08 4.43
CA VAL A 188 11.93 -3.69 4.72
C VAL A 188 13.08 -2.87 4.13
N ASP A 189 13.08 -2.65 2.81
CA ASP A 189 14.17 -1.98 2.09
C ASP A 189 14.51 -0.59 2.68
N THR A 190 13.49 0.19 3.04
CA THR A 190 13.70 1.52 3.64
C THR A 190 14.18 1.47 5.09
N PHE A 191 13.76 0.46 5.86
CA PHE A 191 14.16 0.33 7.25
C PHE A 191 15.61 -0.15 7.36
N GLU A 192 15.97 -1.19 6.61
CA GLU A 192 17.33 -1.72 6.61
C GLU A 192 18.32 -0.71 6.05
N LYS A 193 17.93 0.02 5.00
CA LYS A 193 18.72 1.15 4.50
C LYS A 193 18.95 2.23 5.56
N ALA A 194 18.00 2.49 6.46
CA ALA A 194 18.22 3.44 7.55
C ALA A 194 19.31 2.95 8.51
N LEU A 195 19.30 1.66 8.84
CA LEU A 195 20.31 1.03 9.70
C LEU A 195 21.69 0.93 9.03
N ASP A 196 21.74 0.72 7.72
CA ASP A 196 23.00 0.75 6.95
C ASP A 196 23.67 2.12 6.99
N TYR A 197 22.87 3.20 7.05
CA TYR A 197 23.41 4.56 7.21
C TYR A 197 23.90 4.84 8.61
N ASP A 198 23.15 4.39 9.61
CA ASP A 198 23.51 4.55 11.01
C ASP A 198 22.91 3.41 11.84
N SER A 199 23.77 2.46 12.22
CA SER A 199 23.40 1.31 13.03
C SER A 199 23.02 1.67 14.47
N THR A 200 23.33 2.89 14.93
CA THR A 200 23.04 3.36 16.29
C THR A 200 21.62 3.90 16.45
N LEU A 201 20.86 4.00 15.35
CA LEU A 201 19.49 4.51 15.34
C LEU A 201 18.47 3.64 16.09
N CYS A 202 18.80 2.37 16.36
CA CYS A 202 17.95 1.44 17.07
C CYS A 202 18.74 0.75 18.20
N THR A 203 18.07 0.51 19.32
CA THR A 203 18.60 -0.37 20.37
C THR A 203 18.54 -1.83 19.95
N GLU A 204 19.26 -2.71 20.64
CA GLU A 204 19.17 -4.17 20.40
C GLU A 204 17.74 -4.71 20.59
N GLU A 205 17.00 -4.21 21.59
CA GLU A 205 15.60 -4.59 21.82
C GLU A 205 14.70 -4.21 20.62
N GLN A 206 14.89 -3.00 20.07
CA GLN A 206 14.17 -2.56 18.87
C GLN A 206 14.52 -3.41 17.65
N LEU A 207 15.79 -3.76 17.47
CA LEU A 207 16.23 -4.63 16.38
C LEU A 207 15.66 -6.04 16.50
N LEU A 208 15.62 -6.61 17.71
CA LEU A 208 15.01 -7.91 17.98
C LEU A 208 13.49 -7.88 17.69
N ALA A 209 12.80 -6.84 18.15
CA ALA A 209 11.37 -6.65 17.89
C ALA A 209 11.06 -6.52 16.39
N TYR A 210 11.85 -5.71 15.67
CA TYR A 210 11.74 -5.57 14.22
C TYR A 210 12.00 -6.90 13.50
N ARG A 211 13.05 -7.64 13.86
CA ARG A 211 13.38 -8.92 13.23
C ARG A 211 12.26 -9.95 13.43
N ALA A 212 11.68 -10.02 14.61
CA ALA A 212 10.53 -10.89 14.89
C ALA A 212 9.32 -10.53 14.03
N LEU A 213 8.99 -9.24 13.93
CA LEU A 213 7.90 -8.75 13.08
C LEU A 213 8.16 -9.02 11.59
N LYS A 214 9.37 -8.72 11.10
CA LYS A 214 9.79 -8.98 9.72
C LYS A 214 9.63 -10.46 9.38
N LYS A 215 10.08 -11.35 10.28
CA LYS A 215 9.96 -12.80 10.10
C LYS A 215 8.49 -13.22 9.93
N ILE A 216 7.60 -12.76 10.81
CA ILE A 216 6.16 -13.04 10.70
C ILE A 216 5.61 -12.59 9.34
N ILE A 217 5.89 -11.34 8.95
CA ILE A 217 5.36 -10.76 7.71
C ILE A 217 5.83 -11.53 6.47
N LEU A 218 7.09 -11.95 6.44
CA LEU A 218 7.68 -12.63 5.29
C LEU A 218 7.33 -14.12 5.19
N GLU A 219 7.11 -14.79 6.33
CA GLU A 219 6.95 -16.25 6.38
C GLU A 219 5.50 -16.70 6.59
N THR A 220 4.60 -15.81 7.03
CA THR A 220 3.20 -16.18 7.32
C THR A 220 2.48 -16.76 6.10
N ASN A 221 1.71 -17.81 6.33
CA ASN A 221 0.79 -18.39 5.35
C ASN A 221 -0.55 -17.65 5.24
N LYS A 222 -0.77 -16.61 6.07
CA LYS A 222 -1.98 -15.78 6.04
C LYS A 222 -1.98 -14.73 4.94
N THR A 223 -0.83 -14.48 4.32
CA THR A 223 -0.73 -13.58 3.15
C THR A 223 -1.63 -14.09 2.02
N LYS A 224 -2.63 -13.27 1.66
CA LYS A 224 -3.54 -13.58 0.55
C LYS A 224 -2.87 -13.18 -0.76
N LYS A 225 -2.94 -14.06 -1.76
CA LYS A 225 -2.34 -13.88 -3.09
C LYS A 225 -3.40 -14.03 -4.16
N PHE A 226 -3.48 -13.10 -5.10
CA PHE A 226 -4.49 -13.12 -6.16
C PHE A 226 -4.05 -12.29 -7.37
N TYR A 227 -4.63 -12.57 -8.54
CA TYR A 227 -4.53 -11.67 -9.68
C TYR A 227 -5.63 -10.62 -9.63
N LEU A 228 -5.28 -9.40 -10.02
CA LEU A 228 -6.26 -8.42 -10.45
C LEU A 228 -6.46 -8.61 -11.95
N GLU A 229 -7.67 -8.99 -12.34
CA GLU A 229 -8.07 -9.12 -13.74
C GLU A 229 -8.38 -7.76 -14.34
N ASP A 230 -8.48 -7.69 -15.67
CA ASP A 230 -8.94 -6.49 -16.36
C ASP A 230 -10.29 -6.02 -15.80
N ARG A 231 -10.43 -4.71 -15.62
CA ARG A 231 -11.59 -4.05 -14.98
C ARG A 231 -11.75 -4.32 -13.48
N ASP A 232 -10.82 -5.03 -12.83
CA ASP A 232 -10.84 -5.08 -11.37
C ASP A 232 -10.42 -3.72 -10.80
N LEU A 233 -11.23 -3.26 -9.85
CA LEU A 233 -10.98 -2.07 -9.03
C LEU A 233 -10.73 -2.54 -7.60
N ILE A 234 -9.63 -2.15 -6.98
CA ILE A 234 -9.35 -2.45 -5.58
C ILE A 234 -9.11 -1.15 -4.81
N PHE A 235 -9.69 -1.04 -3.62
CA PHE A 235 -9.34 -0.01 -2.64
C PHE A 235 -8.77 -0.69 -1.40
N LEU A 236 -7.70 -0.09 -0.85
CA LEU A 236 -6.98 -0.62 0.29
C LEU A 236 -6.80 0.48 1.34
N ASN A 237 -6.84 0.06 2.60
CA ASN A 237 -6.56 0.87 3.75
C ASN A 237 -5.08 0.75 4.11
N ASN A 238 -4.31 1.76 3.70
CA ASN A 238 -2.87 1.80 3.85
C ASN A 238 -2.42 1.83 5.31
N LYS A 239 -3.32 2.13 6.25
CA LYS A 239 -3.01 2.10 7.68
C LYS A 239 -3.06 0.68 8.25
N THR A 240 -3.96 -0.17 7.77
CA THR A 240 -4.27 -1.47 8.40
C THR A 240 -3.86 -2.68 7.57
N LEU A 241 -3.28 -2.45 6.39
CA LEU A 241 -2.98 -3.51 5.43
C LEU A 241 -1.59 -3.32 4.82
N LEU A 242 -0.79 -4.38 4.84
CA LEU A 242 0.40 -4.46 3.99
C LEU A 242 -0.01 -4.98 2.63
N HIS A 243 0.56 -4.40 1.58
CA HIS A 243 0.35 -4.85 0.22
C HIS A 243 1.68 -5.07 -0.49
N GLY A 244 1.67 -5.92 -1.50
CA GLY A 244 2.84 -6.24 -2.30
C GLY A 244 2.44 -6.79 -3.66
N ARG A 245 3.44 -7.12 -4.47
CA ARG A 245 3.23 -7.69 -5.79
C ARG A 245 4.42 -8.54 -6.21
N SER A 246 4.16 -9.71 -6.79
CA SER A 246 5.20 -10.51 -7.43
C SER A 246 5.87 -9.76 -8.59
N MET A 247 7.06 -10.21 -8.95
CA MET A 247 7.71 -9.83 -10.20
C MET A 247 6.83 -10.14 -11.42
N PHE A 248 7.00 -9.37 -12.50
CA PHE A 248 6.35 -9.59 -13.79
C PHE A 248 7.25 -9.09 -14.93
N THR A 249 7.09 -9.66 -16.13
CA THR A 249 7.86 -9.28 -17.32
C THR A 249 7.00 -8.71 -18.46
N ASP A 250 5.68 -8.79 -18.34
CA ASP A 250 4.76 -8.30 -19.37
C ASP A 250 4.71 -6.77 -19.42
N GLU A 251 5.25 -6.21 -20.49
CA GLU A 251 5.31 -4.77 -20.71
C GLU A 251 3.95 -4.09 -20.93
N GLN A 252 2.95 -4.90 -21.28
CA GLN A 252 1.60 -4.42 -21.53
C GLN A 252 0.76 -4.31 -20.26
N ARG A 253 1.27 -4.76 -19.11
CA ARG A 253 0.57 -4.61 -17.82
C ARG A 253 0.36 -3.13 -17.53
N HIS A 254 -0.90 -2.74 -17.30
CA HIS A 254 -1.27 -1.35 -17.04
C HIS A 254 -2.34 -1.26 -15.96
N LEU A 255 -1.98 -0.63 -14.84
CA LEU A 255 -2.90 -0.24 -13.78
C LEU A 255 -2.88 1.28 -13.61
N LEU A 256 -3.99 1.85 -13.14
CA LEU A 256 -4.06 3.22 -12.65
C LEU A 256 -4.03 3.22 -11.14
N ARG A 257 -3.33 4.17 -10.53
CA ARG A 257 -3.27 4.33 -9.07
C ARG A 257 -3.71 5.71 -8.63
N ILE A 258 -4.45 5.76 -7.53
CA ILE A 258 -4.83 7.01 -6.85
C ILE A 258 -4.57 6.85 -5.35
N ARG A 259 -4.10 7.92 -4.70
CA ARG A 259 -3.93 8.00 -3.25
C ARG A 259 -5.02 8.91 -2.69
N LEU A 260 -5.50 8.59 -1.49
CA LEU A 260 -6.61 9.28 -0.85
C LEU A 260 -6.31 9.50 0.63
N ASN A 261 -6.67 10.67 1.13
CA ASN A 261 -6.90 10.85 2.56
C ASN A 261 -8.38 10.60 2.86
N LYS A 262 -8.67 9.99 4.00
CA LYS A 262 -10.04 9.88 4.50
C LYS A 262 -10.60 11.29 4.65
N PHE A 263 -11.91 11.46 4.43
CA PHE A 263 -12.55 12.74 4.75
C PHE A 263 -12.24 13.10 6.20
N LYS A 264 -11.72 14.32 6.40
CA LYS A 264 -11.66 14.88 7.75
C LYS A 264 -13.12 14.95 8.21
N HIS A 265 -13.49 14.16 9.21
CA HIS A 265 -14.64 14.54 10.00
C HIS A 265 -14.29 15.92 10.54
N LEU A 266 -15.09 16.94 10.20
CA LEU A 266 -15.12 18.17 10.99
C LEU A 266 -15.57 17.70 12.37
N SER A 267 -14.59 17.49 13.25
CA SER A 267 -14.81 17.31 14.68
C SER A 267 -15.47 18.54 15.26
#